data_AF-A0ABD3AA69-F1
#
_entry.id   AF-A0ABD3AA69-F1
#
_cell.length_a   1.000
_cell.length_b   1.000
_cell.length_c   1.000
_cell.angle_alpha   90.00
_cell.angle_beta   90.00
_cell.angle_gamma   90.00
#
_symmetry.space_group_name_H-M   'P 1'
#
loop_
_entity.id
_entity.type
_entity.pdbx_description
1 polymer ?
#
loop_
_entity_poly.entity_id
_entity_poly.type
_entity_poly.pdbx_seq_one_letter_code
_entity_poly.pdbx_strand_id
1 'polypeptide(L)'
;MEGVSVVSLDRKSSLENEPRTLNIDQIQLAREAALYVVSTRSVEDALRIFTKGLQPVINCARDNHDFVMDYDHEDFRISQDQIRDIVSAPF
;
A
#
# COMPACT_ATOMS: atom_id res chain seq x y z
N MET A 1 32.69 -33.52 -27.69
CA MET A 1 32.87 -32.73 -26.47
C MET A 1 32.06 -31.46 -26.65
N GLU A 2 30.78 -31.50 -26.29
CA GLU A 2 29.92 -30.32 -26.33
C GLU A 2 30.26 -29.46 -25.12
N GLY A 3 30.79 -28.27 -25.39
CA GLY A 3 31.14 -27.28 -24.38
C GLY A 3 29.87 -26.67 -23.82
N VAL A 4 29.63 -26.86 -22.52
CA VAL A 4 28.57 -26.17 -21.79
C VAL A 4 28.91 -24.69 -21.79
N SER A 5 28.18 -23.88 -22.57
CA SER A 5 28.31 -22.43 -22.50
C SER A 5 27.76 -21.99 -21.14
N VAL A 6 28.66 -21.66 -20.22
CA VAL A 6 28.29 -21.03 -18.96
C VAL A 6 27.74 -19.65 -19.31
N VAL A 7 26.42 -19.53 -19.38
CA VAL A 7 25.74 -18.24 -19.48
C VAL A 7 26.10 -17.49 -18.21
N SER A 8 27.03 -16.55 -18.32
CA SER A 8 27.40 -15.68 -17.21
C SER A 8 26.16 -14.86 -16.88
N LEU A 9 25.54 -15.16 -15.74
CA LEU A 9 24.43 -14.38 -15.21
C LEU A 9 24.98 -12.98 -14.89
N ASP A 10 24.64 -12.01 -15.74
CA ASP A 10 24.94 -10.60 -15.51
C ASP A 10 24.12 -10.13 -14.31
N ARG A 11 24.69 -10.26 -13.11
CA ARG A 11 24.06 -9.83 -11.86
C ARG A 11 24.03 -8.30 -11.87
N LYS A 12 22.92 -7.72 -12.34
CA LYS A 12 22.66 -6.30 -12.15
C LYS A 12 22.51 -6.03 -10.65
N SER A 13 23.21 -5.03 -10.13
CA SER A 13 23.00 -4.55 -8.76
C SER A 13 21.55 -4.09 -8.63
N SER A 14 20.80 -4.65 -7.65
CA SER A 14 19.40 -4.30 -7.45
C SER A 14 19.19 -2.81 -7.12
N LEU A 15 20.22 -2.14 -6.59
CA LEU A 15 20.15 -0.73 -6.16
C LEU A 15 19.72 0.25 -7.27
N GLU A 16 20.08 -0.01 -8.53
CA GLU A 16 19.75 0.88 -9.66
C GLU A 16 18.34 0.63 -10.22
N ASN A 17 17.71 -0.48 -9.86
CA ASN A 17 16.36 -0.85 -10.32
C ASN A 17 15.32 -0.77 -9.19
N GLU A 18 15.74 -0.49 -7.96
CA GLU A 18 14.85 -0.37 -6.81
C GLU A 18 14.16 1.00 -6.80
N PRO A 19 12.86 1.05 -6.47
CA PRO A 19 12.19 2.32 -6.24
C PRO A 19 12.83 3.02 -5.04
N ARG A 20 13.39 4.22 -5.28
CA ARG A 20 13.91 5.03 -4.18
C ARG A 20 12.77 5.52 -3.30
N THR A 21 13.03 5.53 -1.99
CA THR A 21 12.16 6.20 -1.03
C THR A 21 12.12 7.69 -1.31
N LEU A 22 10.98 8.32 -0.98
CA LEU A 22 10.80 9.76 -1.13
C LEU A 22 11.73 10.51 -0.16
N ASN A 23 12.32 11.61 -0.64
CA ASN A 23 13.01 12.56 0.22
C ASN A 23 12.01 13.25 1.16
N ILE A 24 12.49 13.84 2.26
CA ILE A 24 11.63 14.46 3.27
C ILE A 24 10.68 15.52 2.68
N ASP A 25 11.17 16.35 1.77
CA ASP A 25 10.36 17.38 1.11
C ASP A 25 9.26 16.76 0.23
N GLN A 26 9.58 15.65 -0.45
CA GLN A 26 8.61 14.92 -1.27
C GLN A 26 7.54 14.25 -0.41
N ILE A 27 7.91 13.76 0.78
CA ILE A 27 6.96 13.22 1.75
C ILE A 27 6.00 14.31 2.22
N GLN A 28 6.51 15.50 2.53
CA GLN A 28 5.68 16.63 2.97
C GLN A 28 4.71 17.07 1.87
N LEU A 29 5.19 17.22 0.63
CA LEU A 29 4.35 17.55 -0.53
C LEU A 29 3.28 16.48 -0.79
N ALA A 30 3.65 15.20 -0.72
CA ALA A 30 2.71 14.09 -0.88
C ALA A 30 1.63 14.10 0.21
N ARG A 31 2.01 14.42 1.46
CA ARG A 31 1.10 14.54 2.59
C ARG A 31 0.11 15.68 2.39
N GLU A 32 0.57 16.85 1.96
CA GLU A 32 -0.29 18.00 1.68
C GLU A 32 -1.27 17.72 0.54
N ALA A 33 -0.79 17.10 -0.54
CA ALA A 33 -1.64 16.69 -1.65
C ALA A 33 -2.70 15.68 -1.23
N ALA A 34 -2.35 14.70 -0.39
CA ALA A 34 -3.29 13.73 0.15
C ALA A 34 -4.36 14.41 1.02
N LEU A 35 -3.95 15.33 1.91
CA LEU A 35 -4.87 16.08 2.76
C LEU A 35 -5.83 16.95 1.94
N TYR A 36 -5.34 17.56 0.87
CA TYR A 36 -6.17 18.33 -0.06
C TYR A 36 -7.24 17.47 -0.72
N VAL A 37 -6.89 16.26 -1.19
CA VAL A 37 -7.87 15.34 -1.77
C VAL A 37 -8.93 14.93 -0.75
N VAL A 38 -8.51 14.53 0.46
CA VAL A 38 -9.44 14.11 1.52
C VAL A 38 -10.39 15.23 1.95
N SER A 39 -9.91 16.48 1.98
CA SER A 39 -10.73 17.62 2.40
C SER A 39 -11.65 18.16 1.30
N THR A 40 -11.34 17.95 0.03
CA THR A 40 -12.08 18.55 -1.11
C THR A 40 -12.91 17.56 -1.90
N ARG A 41 -12.60 16.26 -1.85
CA ARG A 41 -13.32 15.23 -2.62
C ARG A 41 -14.32 14.52 -1.75
N SER A 42 -15.50 14.27 -2.31
CA SER A 42 -16.56 13.55 -1.63
C SER A 42 -16.41 12.04 -1.78
N VAL A 43 -17.06 11.29 -0.90
CA VAL A 43 -17.07 9.83 -0.94
C VAL A 43 -17.75 9.33 -2.22
N GLU A 44 -18.78 10.02 -2.70
CA GLU A 44 -19.51 9.70 -3.93
C GLU A 44 -18.60 9.80 -5.16
N ASP A 45 -17.74 10.83 -5.21
CA ASP A 45 -16.75 10.97 -6.27
C ASP A 45 -15.75 9.81 -6.27
N ALA A 46 -15.31 9.37 -5.08
CA ALA A 46 -14.44 8.21 -4.94
C ALA A 46 -15.15 6.93 -5.41
N LEU A 47 -16.39 6.69 -4.95
CA LEU A 47 -17.20 5.54 -5.38
C LEU A 47 -17.37 5.50 -6.89
N ARG A 48 -17.69 6.64 -7.52
CA ARG A 48 -17.82 6.73 -8.98
C ARG A 48 -16.54 6.31 -9.71
N ILE A 49 -15.37 6.67 -9.19
CA ILE A 49 -14.07 6.30 -9.78
C ILE A 49 -13.81 4.80 -9.59
N PHE A 50 -13.91 4.30 -8.36
CA PHE A 50 -13.60 2.90 -8.04
C PHE A 50 -14.58 1.91 -8.68
N THR A 51 -15.82 2.32 -8.91
CA THR A 51 -16.84 1.48 -9.56
C THR A 51 -16.91 1.66 -11.07
N LYS A 52 -16.10 2.56 -11.64
CA LYS A 52 -16.13 2.84 -13.09
C LYS A 52 -15.78 1.59 -13.89
N GLY A 53 -16.75 1.08 -14.64
CA GLY A 53 -16.58 -0.09 -15.51
C GLY A 53 -16.80 -1.43 -14.81
N LEU A 54 -17.13 -1.45 -13.52
CA LEU A 54 -17.55 -2.67 -12.83
C LEU A 54 -18.99 -3.03 -13.23
N GLN A 55 -19.26 -4.33 -13.38
CA GLN A 55 -20.60 -4.87 -13.52
C GLN A 55 -21.08 -5.44 -12.18
N PRO A 56 -22.31 -5.12 -11.73
CA PRO A 56 -22.86 -5.72 -10.53
C PRO A 56 -22.91 -7.25 -10.66
N VAL A 57 -22.43 -7.97 -9.65
CA VAL A 57 -22.60 -9.42 -9.56
C VAL A 57 -24.02 -9.68 -9.05
N ILE A 58 -24.90 -10.15 -9.94
CA ILE A 58 -26.34 -10.29 -9.69
C ILE A 58 -26.66 -11.49 -8.77
N ASN A 59 -25.69 -12.38 -8.53
CA ASN A 59 -25.83 -13.59 -7.73
C ASN A 59 -24.93 -13.59 -6.50
N CYS A 60 -24.97 -12.54 -5.68
CA CYS A 60 -24.63 -12.72 -4.27
C CYS A 60 -25.78 -13.54 -3.67
N ALA A 61 -25.52 -14.77 -3.23
CA ALA A 61 -26.52 -15.58 -2.55
C ALA A 61 -27.19 -14.72 -1.46
N ARG A 62 -28.52 -14.69 -1.48
CA ARG A 62 -29.35 -13.88 -0.60
C ARG A 62 -29.34 -14.49 0.80
N ASP A 63 -28.19 -14.49 1.45
CA ASP A 63 -28.12 -14.71 2.87
C ASP A 63 -28.06 -13.33 3.52
N ASN A 64 -29.19 -12.95 4.11
CA ASN A 64 -29.29 -11.84 5.05
C ASN A 64 -28.46 -12.16 6.29
N HIS A 65 -27.13 -12.21 6.14
CA HIS A 65 -26.25 -11.98 7.24
C HIS A 65 -25.80 -10.55 7.08
N ASP A 66 -26.28 -9.67 7.96
CA ASP A 66 -25.59 -8.44 8.29
C ASP A 66 -24.15 -8.84 8.61
N PHE A 67 -23.28 -8.84 7.60
CA PHE A 67 -21.84 -8.74 7.81
C PHE A 67 -21.61 -7.28 8.19
N VAL A 68 -22.04 -6.92 9.40
CA VAL A 68 -21.31 -5.93 10.17
C VAL A 68 -19.92 -6.55 10.27
N MET A 69 -19.04 -6.17 9.34
CA MET A 69 -17.62 -6.34 9.54
C MET A 69 -17.36 -5.53 10.80
N ASP A 70 -17.28 -6.23 11.93
CA ASP A 70 -16.78 -5.70 13.18
C ASP A 70 -15.35 -5.28 12.88
N TYR A 71 -15.21 -4.07 12.34
CA TYR A 71 -13.95 -3.36 12.43
C TYR A 71 -13.79 -3.17 13.92
N ASP A 72 -13.05 -4.09 14.55
CA ASP A 72 -12.28 -3.77 15.73
C ASP A 72 -11.43 -2.58 15.28
N HIS A 73 -11.99 -1.39 15.48
CA HIS A 73 -11.31 -0.12 15.41
C HIS A 73 -10.48 -0.09 16.69
N GLU A 74 -9.54 -1.02 16.79
CA GLU A 74 -8.34 -0.82 17.57
C GLU A 74 -7.73 0.41 16.91
N ASP A 75 -8.07 1.58 17.47
CA ASP A 75 -7.28 2.77 17.34
C ASP A 75 -5.86 2.28 17.56
N PHE A 76 -5.09 2.12 16.47
CA PHE A 76 -3.64 2.05 16.57
C PHE A 76 -3.21 3.45 17.02
N ARG A 77 -3.48 3.76 18.30
CA ARG A 77 -2.73 4.71 19.07
C ARG A 77 -1.34 4.12 19.02
N ILE A 78 -0.55 4.61 18.06
CA ILE A 78 0.89 4.52 18.10
C ILE A 78 1.23 5.25 19.40
N SER A 79 1.20 4.51 20.51
CA SER A 79 1.75 4.97 21.76
C SER A 79 3.20 5.24 21.41
N GLN A 80 3.64 6.50 21.53
CA GLN A 80 5.04 6.87 21.26
C GLN A 80 6.02 5.94 21.98
N ASP A 81 5.56 5.30 23.06
CA ASP A 81 6.27 4.32 23.88
C ASP A 81 6.48 2.95 23.20
N GLN A 82 5.85 2.68 22.05
CA GLN A 82 5.96 1.41 21.32
C GLN A 82 6.86 1.47 20.08
N ILE A 83 7.52 2.61 19.84
CA ILE A 83 8.67 2.68 18.93
C ILE A 83 9.79 1.88 19.59
N ARG A 84 9.85 0.57 19.32
CA ARG A 84 10.95 -0.26 19.78
C ARG A 84 12.25 0.33 19.27
N ASP A 85 13.20 0.42 20.20
CA ASP A 85 14.53 0.94 20.04
C ASP A 85 15.28 0.19 18.92
N ILE A 86 15.16 0.68 17.69
CA ILE A 86 15.81 0.11 16.49
C ILE A 86 17.34 0.13 16.58
N VAL A 87 17.91 0.90 17.51
CA VAL A 87 19.37 0.91 17.75
C VAL A 87 19.88 -0.33 18.50
N SER A 88 19.00 -1.21 19.00
CA SER A 88 19.39 -2.47 19.65
C SER A 88 19.31 -3.70 18.72
N ALA A 89 18.98 -3.55 17.43
CA ALA A 89 18.94 -4.68 16.50
C ALA A 89 20.37 -5.17 16.17
N PRO A 90 20.67 -6.49 16.28
CA PRO A 90 21.98 -7.01 15.94
C PRO A 90 22.25 -6.94 14.43
N PHE A 91 23.51 -6.71 14.06
CA PHE A 91 24.02 -6.75 12.69
C PHE A 91 24.19 -8.19 12.19
#